data_AF-A0A6P0ITF6-F1
#
_entry.id   AF-A0A6P0ITF6-F1
#
_cell.length_a   1.000
_cell.length_b   1.000
_cell.length_c   1.000
_cell.angle_alpha   90.00
_cell.angle_beta   90.00
_cell.angle_gamma   90.00
#
_symmetry.space_group_name_H-M   'P 1'
#
loop_
_entity.id
_entity.type
_entity.pdbx_description
1 polymer ?
#
loop_
_entity_poly.entity_id
_entity_poly.type
_entity_poly.pdbx_seq_one_letter_code
_entity_poly.pdbx_strand_id
1 'polypeptide(L)'
;NTDLAVGQRGFFHPDNFTFGQPVYLSQIVNQAMEVPGVDWVEPTRFREWGQPDRGELVAGHILIEPLAVARLDNNPDTPENGRSQFYLQGGL
;
A
#
# COMPACT_ATOMS: atom_id res chain seq x y z
N ASN A 1 -5.31 -5.46 -6.80
CA ASN A 1 -5.50 -4.37 -7.76
C ASN A 1 -6.69 -4.65 -8.67
N THR A 2 -7.85 -4.88 -8.04
CA THR A 2 -9.01 -5.47 -8.73
C THR A 2 -10.25 -4.84 -8.13
N ASP A 3 -11.33 -4.76 -8.91
CA ASP A 3 -12.65 -4.48 -8.37
C ASP A 3 -13.01 -5.58 -7.34
N LEU A 4 -13.35 -5.15 -6.13
CA LEU A 4 -13.85 -6.02 -5.09
C LEU A 4 -15.26 -6.49 -5.49
N ALA A 5 -15.67 -7.66 -4.98
CA ALA A 5 -17.06 -8.09 -5.11
C ALA A 5 -17.95 -6.96 -4.57
N VAL A 6 -18.89 -6.47 -5.40
CA VAL A 6 -19.71 -5.26 -5.18
C VAL A 6 -19.08 -3.93 -5.64
N GLY A 7 -18.27 -3.92 -6.72
CA GLY A 7 -17.94 -2.69 -7.48
C GLY A 7 -17.13 -1.64 -6.72
N GLN A 8 -16.61 -1.99 -5.55
CA GLN A 8 -15.68 -1.15 -4.80
C GLN A 8 -14.26 -1.39 -5.31
N ARG A 9 -13.54 -0.31 -5.58
CA ARG A 9 -12.13 -0.38 -5.94
C ARG A 9 -11.32 -0.66 -4.69
N GLY A 10 -10.42 -1.65 -4.76
CA GLY A 10 -9.42 -1.82 -3.69
C GLY A 10 -8.58 -0.56 -3.51
N PHE A 11 -8.01 -0.33 -2.31
CA PHE A 11 -7.26 0.89 -2.00
C PHE A 11 -6.18 1.22 -3.06
N PHE A 12 -5.40 0.22 -3.47
CA PHE A 12 -4.34 0.33 -4.47
C PHE A 12 -4.81 0.28 -5.94
N HIS A 13 -6.11 0.47 -6.21
CA HIS A 13 -6.60 0.56 -7.58
C HIS A 13 -5.93 1.73 -8.32
N PRO A 14 -5.44 1.57 -9.58
CA PRO A 14 -4.70 2.61 -10.28
C PRO A 14 -5.49 3.91 -10.38
N ASP A 15 -6.81 3.83 -10.60
CA ASP A 15 -7.67 5.01 -10.65
C ASP A 15 -7.78 5.81 -9.32
N ASN A 16 -7.32 5.27 -8.19
CA ASN A 16 -7.24 6.02 -6.93
C ASN A 16 -5.94 6.86 -6.83
N PHE A 17 -5.02 6.68 -7.79
CA PHE A 17 -3.74 7.38 -7.86
C PHE A 17 -3.61 8.13 -9.19
N THR A 18 -3.04 9.33 -9.13
CA THR A 18 -2.67 10.09 -10.31
C THR A 18 -1.16 10.35 -10.36
N PHE A 19 -0.71 10.94 -11.45
CA PHE A 19 0.69 11.26 -11.70
C PHE A 19 1.29 12.12 -10.59
N GLY A 20 2.44 11.69 -10.05
CA GLY A 20 3.16 12.40 -8.99
C GLY A 20 2.45 12.44 -7.64
N GLN A 21 1.33 11.73 -7.46
CA GLN A 21 0.61 11.68 -6.20
C GLN A 21 1.42 10.87 -5.17
N PRO A 22 1.81 11.45 -4.02
CA PRO A 22 2.47 10.70 -2.97
C PRO A 22 1.56 9.63 -2.38
N VAL A 23 2.15 8.51 -1.97
CA VAL A 23 1.44 7.47 -1.20
C VAL A 23 1.71 7.70 0.28
N TYR A 24 0.66 7.97 1.06
CA TYR A 24 0.79 8.19 2.50
C TYR A 24 0.58 6.89 3.29
N LEU A 25 1.47 6.64 4.23
CA LEU A 25 1.38 5.49 5.14
C LEU A 25 0.13 5.56 6.01
N SER A 26 -0.25 6.76 6.46
CA SER A 26 -1.44 6.99 7.28
C SER A 26 -2.72 6.53 6.57
N GLN A 27 -2.82 6.71 5.26
CA GLN A 27 -3.99 6.24 4.50
C GLN A 27 -4.07 4.71 4.50
N ILE A 28 -2.94 4.03 4.34
CA ILE A 28 -2.88 2.55 4.38
C ILE A 28 -3.23 2.05 5.79
N VAL A 29 -2.67 2.67 6.83
CA VAL A 29 -2.95 2.32 8.23
C VAL A 29 -4.42 2.52 8.55
N ASN A 30 -5.01 3.66 8.18
CA ASN A 30 -6.44 3.91 8.41
C ASN A 30 -7.32 2.85 7.75
N GLN A 31 -7.03 2.49 6.50
CA GLN A 31 -7.78 1.45 5.78
C GLN A 31 -7.62 0.07 6.43
N ALA A 32 -6.44 -0.27 6.94
CA ALA A 32 -6.24 -1.51 7.67
C ALA A 32 -7.03 -1.51 9.00
N MET A 33 -7.05 -0.39 9.73
CA MET A 33 -7.80 -0.23 10.97
C MET A 33 -9.33 -0.26 10.78
N GLU A 34 -9.82 0.04 9.58
CA GLU A 34 -11.25 -0.07 9.24
C GLU A 34 -11.71 -1.53 9.06
N VAL A 35 -10.78 -2.48 8.93
CA VAL A 35 -11.12 -3.90 8.80
C VAL A 35 -11.60 -4.45 10.16
N PRO A 36 -12.81 -5.01 10.25
CA PRO A 36 -13.30 -5.60 11.49
C PRO A 36 -12.36 -6.68 12.03
N GLY A 37 -12.01 -6.57 13.31
CA GLY A 37 -11.08 -7.49 13.99
C GLY A 37 -9.61 -7.06 13.95
N VAL A 38 -9.28 -5.90 13.36
CA VAL A 38 -7.95 -5.30 13.48
C VAL A 38 -7.87 -4.40 14.71
N ASP A 39 -7.13 -4.84 15.72
CA ASP A 39 -6.91 -4.07 16.95
C ASP A 39 -5.69 -3.14 16.85
N TRP A 40 -4.66 -3.54 16.09
CA TRP A 40 -3.40 -2.80 15.96
C TRP A 40 -2.75 -3.05 14.59
N VAL A 41 -2.11 -2.01 14.05
CA VAL A 41 -1.35 -2.08 12.80
C VAL A 41 0.04 -1.49 13.03
N GLU A 42 1.07 -2.30 12.78
CA GLU A 42 2.47 -1.87 12.85
C GLU A 42 3.14 -1.96 11.47
N PRO A 43 3.41 -0.82 10.82
CA PRO A 43 4.17 -0.81 9.59
C PRO A 43 5.66 -1.12 9.86
N THR A 44 6.14 -2.24 9.33
CA THR A 44 7.55 -2.67 9.48
C THR A 44 8.41 -2.34 8.27
N ARG A 45 7.78 -2.17 7.10
CA ARG A 45 8.46 -1.80 5.85
C ARG A 45 7.51 -1.02 4.95
N PHE A 46 7.96 0.14 4.50
CA PHE A 46 7.24 0.99 3.57
C PHE A 46 8.24 1.71 2.68
N ARG A 47 8.32 1.32 1.40
CA ARG A 47 9.27 1.86 0.42
C ARG A 47 8.89 1.47 -1.02
N GLU A 48 9.50 2.14 -1.99
CA GLU A 48 9.40 1.80 -3.41
C GLU A 48 10.02 0.41 -3.71
N TRP A 49 9.42 -0.34 -4.64
CA TRP A 49 9.92 -1.67 -5.02
C TRP A 49 11.27 -1.57 -5.73
N GLY A 50 12.18 -2.50 -5.43
CA GLY A 50 13.51 -2.55 -6.07
C GLY A 50 14.49 -1.46 -5.64
N GLN A 51 14.04 -0.43 -4.90
CA GLN A 51 14.88 0.67 -4.43
C GLN A 51 15.43 0.43 -3.02
N PRO A 52 16.59 1.02 -2.68
CA PRO A 52 17.07 1.07 -1.31
C PRO A 52 16.09 1.86 -0.43
N ASP A 53 16.13 1.58 0.87
CA ASP A 53 15.39 2.35 1.86
C ASP A 53 15.94 3.79 1.92
N ARG A 54 15.07 4.77 1.70
CA ARG A 54 15.39 6.21 1.78
C ARG A 54 14.71 6.87 2.98
N GLY A 55 14.20 6.09 3.93
CA GLY A 55 13.51 6.57 5.11
C GLY A 55 12.03 6.84 4.89
N GLU A 56 11.41 6.28 3.84
CA GLU A 56 10.00 6.50 3.51
C GLU A 56 9.06 6.06 4.65
N LEU A 57 9.43 5.00 5.37
CA LEU A 57 8.72 4.54 6.56
C LEU A 57 8.70 5.60 7.67
N VAL A 58 9.85 6.21 7.97
CA VAL A 58 9.97 7.26 8.98
C VAL A 58 9.29 8.55 8.53
N ALA A 59 9.41 8.89 7.24
CA ALA A 59 8.75 10.05 6.64
C ALA A 59 7.22 9.88 6.54
N GLY A 60 6.72 8.64 6.61
CA GLY A 60 5.30 8.31 6.51
C GLY A 60 4.71 8.49 5.11
N HIS A 61 5.54 8.66 4.07
CA HIS A 61 5.09 8.78 2.69
C HIS A 61 6.17 8.34 1.69
N ILE A 62 5.73 7.84 0.54
CA ILE A 62 6.57 7.61 -0.64
C ILE A 62 6.26 8.71 -1.64
N LEU A 63 7.27 9.50 -2.00
CA LEU A 63 7.16 10.47 -3.08
C LEU A 63 7.17 9.73 -4.42
N ILE A 64 6.24 10.08 -5.29
CA ILE A 64 6.13 9.51 -6.63
C ILE A 64 6.62 10.55 -7.63
N GLU A 65 7.40 10.11 -8.61
CA GLU A 65 7.89 11.00 -9.66
C GLU A 65 6.72 11.62 -10.46
N PRO A 66 6.86 12.84 -11.00
CA PRO A 66 5.77 13.54 -11.67
C PRO A 66 5.14 12.80 -12.85
N LEU A 67 5.83 11.83 -13.45
CA LEU A 67 5.36 11.01 -14.58
C LEU A 67 5.12 9.55 -14.20
N ALA A 68 5.11 9.24 -12.91
CA ALA A 68 4.85 7.91 -12.37
C ALA A 68 3.49 7.87 -11.65
N VAL A 69 2.89 6.68 -11.61
CA VAL A 69 1.69 6.38 -10.83
C VAL A 69 2.00 5.18 -9.93
N ALA A 70 1.63 5.27 -8.66
CA ALA A 70 1.85 4.19 -7.71
C ALA A 70 1.03 2.94 -8.09
N ARG A 71 1.64 1.76 -7.96
CA ARG A 71 1.00 0.47 -8.25
C ARG A 71 1.40 -0.59 -7.22
N LEU A 72 0.43 -1.38 -6.79
CA LEU A 72 0.62 -2.54 -5.93
C LEU A 72 -0.35 -3.66 -6.35
N ASP A 73 0.17 -4.62 -7.12
CA ASP A 73 -0.62 -5.72 -7.67
C ASP A 73 -0.64 -6.96 -6.78
N ASN A 74 0.42 -7.16 -6.01
CA ASN A 74 0.65 -8.39 -5.24
C ASN A 74 0.58 -9.67 -6.11
N ASN A 75 0.97 -9.56 -7.38
CA ASN A 75 0.99 -10.67 -8.33
C ASN A 75 2.38 -11.32 -8.35
N PRO A 76 2.53 -12.62 -8.01
CA PRO A 76 3.82 -13.30 -8.01
C PRO A 76 4.48 -13.39 -9.39
N ASP A 77 3.71 -13.34 -10.48
CA ASP A 77 4.23 -13.37 -11.84
C ASP A 77 4.80 -12.01 -12.29
N THR A 78 4.43 -10.91 -11.60
CA THR A 78 4.92 -9.54 -11.86
C THR A 78 5.25 -8.82 -10.55
N PRO A 79 6.24 -9.30 -9.77
CA PRO A 79 6.55 -8.76 -8.46
C PRO A 79 7.03 -7.29 -8.49
N GLU A 80 7.51 -6.82 -9.63
CA GLU A 80 7.87 -5.43 -9.89
C GLU A 80 6.69 -4.46 -9.79
N ASN A 81 5.46 -4.93 -9.95
CA ASN A 81 4.24 -4.13 -9.77
C ASN A 81 3.87 -3.91 -8.30
N GLY A 82 4.79 -4.16 -7.38
CA GLY A 82 4.62 -3.94 -5.95
C GLY A 82 3.98 -5.12 -5.22
N ARG A 83 4.32 -5.22 -3.94
CA ARG A 83 3.92 -6.31 -3.05
C ARG A 83 3.51 -5.77 -1.68
N SER A 84 2.46 -6.35 -1.13
CA SER A 84 2.10 -6.20 0.28
C SER A 84 2.27 -7.53 1.00
N GLN A 85 2.71 -7.47 2.26
CA GLN A 85 2.82 -8.64 3.11
C GLN A 85 2.33 -8.27 4.50
N PHE A 86 1.49 -9.13 5.06
CA PHE A 86 0.91 -8.94 6.38
C PHE A 86 1.40 -10.07 7.29
N TYR A 87 1.81 -9.69 8.49
CA TYR A 87 2.08 -10.61 9.58
C TYR A 87 0.96 -10.44 10.59
N LEU A 88 0.12 -11.46 10.73
CA LEU A 88 -1.01 -11.46 11.67
C LEU A 88 -0.54 -12.04 13.00
N GLN A 89 -0.67 -11.29 14.08
CA GLN A 89 -0.43 -11.77 15.43
C GLN A 89 -1.69 -11.59 16.27
N GLY A 90 -2.29 -12.72 16.67
CA GLY A 90 -3.39 -12.77 17.62
C GLY A 90 -4.74 -12.32 17.07
N GLY A 91 -5.79 -13.01 17.51
CA GLY A 91 -7.19 -12.65 17.45
C GLY A 91 -7.86 -13.39 18.60
N LEU A 92 -8.73 -12.71 19.35
CA LEU A 92 -9.47 -13.32 20.46
C LEU A 92 -10.63 -14.17 19.93
#